data_AF-A0ABD6ICW7-F1
#
_entry.id   AF-A0ABD6ICW7-F1
#
_cell.length_a   1.000
_cell.length_b   1.000
_cell.length_c   1.000
_cell.angle_alpha   90.00
_cell.angle_beta   90.00
_cell.angle_gamma   90.00
#
_symmetry.space_group_name_H-M   'P 1'
#
loop_
_entity.id
_entity.type
_entity.pdbx_description
1 polymer ?
#
loop_
_entity_poly.entity_id
_entity_poly.type
_entity_poly.pdbx_seq_one_letter_code
_entity_poly.pdbx_strand_id
1 'polypeptide(L)'
;MAKILMMTGSAVVVLSLLGFLVLFLKERATGKTSPVLQALKAAGIRTGEAEQRLCRQRVWMGNDTLMTPREQHFFRALLKHTDRKHWLLCPQVRVADIASLAPHIRPRSRTWWQLFRMVSQWHCDVVVVDIRTFAIVAAIELDDASHLKKHRVRRDILLEEVLRQAGIPLLRDRDAEKLVRQIREFLIRRETETITTPLTVVRGEYKG
;
A
#
# COMPACT_ATOMS: atom_id res chain seq x y z
N MET A 1 69.72 4.10 37.92
CA MET A 1 69.21 5.28 37.17
C MET A 1 68.66 4.90 35.78
N ALA A 2 69.46 4.32 34.87
CA ALA A 2 69.01 4.03 33.49
C ALA A 2 67.80 3.07 33.36
N LYS A 3 67.70 2.02 34.19
CA LYS A 3 66.57 1.09 34.17
C LYS A 3 65.23 1.73 34.57
N ILE A 4 65.26 2.67 35.52
CA ILE A 4 64.04 3.36 35.99
C ILE A 4 63.52 4.30 34.90
N LEU A 5 64.41 5.04 34.22
CA LEU A 5 64.05 5.93 33.11
C LEU A 5 63.46 5.16 31.90
N MET A 6 64.02 4.00 31.57
CA MET A 6 63.50 3.13 30.51
C MET A 6 62.13 2.53 30.88
N MET A 7 61.94 2.09 32.14
CA MET A 7 60.65 1.57 32.60
C MET A 7 59.55 2.63 32.60
N THR A 8 59.87 3.88 32.98
CA THR A 8 58.92 5.00 32.91
C THR A 8 58.56 5.36 31.47
N GLY A 9 59.52 5.33 30.54
CA GLY A 9 59.27 5.58 29.11
C GLY A 9 58.34 4.52 28.51
N SER A 10 58.57 3.25 28.80
CA SER A 10 57.71 2.14 28.36
C SER A 10 56.29 2.24 28.93
N ALA A 11 56.15 2.64 30.20
CA ALA A 11 54.84 2.82 30.82
C ALA A 11 54.01 3.93 30.14
N VAL A 12 54.65 5.06 29.78
CA VAL A 12 53.97 6.16 29.07
C VAL A 12 53.51 5.73 27.67
N VAL A 13 54.32 4.96 26.95
CA VAL A 13 53.96 4.42 25.63
C VAL A 13 52.79 3.45 25.73
N VAL A 14 52.81 2.53 26.70
CA VAL A 14 51.72 1.57 26.92
C VAL A 14 50.41 2.26 27.27
N LEU A 15 50.44 3.26 28.17
CA LEU A 15 49.25 4.03 28.55
C LEU A 15 48.68 4.83 27.36
N SER A 16 49.56 5.38 26.51
CA SER A 16 49.15 6.11 25.31
C SER A 16 48.50 5.19 24.27
N LEU A 17 49.04 3.99 24.08
CA LEU A 17 48.46 2.96 23.19
C LEU A 17 47.12 2.44 23.71
N LEU A 18 46.99 2.24 25.02
CA LEU A 18 45.71 1.88 25.66
C LEU A 18 44.66 2.98 25.49
N GLY A 19 45.04 4.25 25.69
CA GLY A 19 44.18 5.40 25.46
C GLY A 19 43.70 5.49 24.01
N PHE A 20 44.61 5.31 23.06
CA PHE A 20 44.28 5.29 21.63
C PHE A 20 43.37 4.12 21.26
N LEU A 21 43.62 2.92 21.81
CA LEU A 21 42.76 1.75 21.62
C LEU A 21 41.34 2.00 22.14
N VAL A 22 41.20 2.61 23.32
CA VAL A 22 39.88 2.98 23.88
C VAL A 22 39.16 4.00 22.98
N LEU A 23 39.87 5.02 22.47
CA LEU A 23 39.29 5.99 21.55
C LEU A 23 38.87 5.35 20.22
N PHE A 24 39.71 4.49 19.64
CA PHE A 24 39.43 3.77 18.40
C PHE A 24 38.25 2.78 18.55
N LEU A 25 38.18 2.08 19.68
CA LEU A 25 37.03 1.21 20.00
C LEU A 25 35.76 2.01 20.23
N LYS A 26 35.85 3.19 20.87
CA LYS A 26 34.71 4.10 21.05
C LYS A 26 34.24 4.65 19.71
N GLU A 27 35.14 5.01 18.81
CA GLU A 27 34.82 5.54 17.48
C GLU A 27 34.14 4.48 16.58
N ARG A 28 34.60 3.22 16.67
CA ARG A 28 33.93 2.07 16.04
C ARG A 28 32.59 1.71 16.70
N ALA A 29 32.46 1.88 18.01
CA ALA A 29 31.22 1.62 18.75
C ALA A 29 30.19 2.75 18.51
N THR A 30 30.63 3.99 18.32
CA THR A 30 29.82 5.10 17.83
C THR A 30 29.67 5.02 16.32
N GLY A 31 29.14 3.90 15.82
CA GLY A 31 28.59 3.88 14.46
C GLY A 31 27.65 5.09 14.35
N LYS A 32 27.94 6.01 13.43
CA LYS A 32 27.15 7.23 13.22
C LYS A 32 25.68 6.83 13.22
N THR A 33 24.92 7.27 14.22
CA THR A 33 23.51 6.90 14.37
C THR A 33 22.78 7.31 13.10
N SER A 34 21.94 6.42 12.56
CA SER A 34 21.22 6.67 11.30
C SER A 34 20.53 8.05 11.34
N PRO A 35 20.68 8.90 10.31
CA PRO A 35 20.00 10.19 10.24
C PRO A 35 18.49 10.09 10.44
N VAL A 36 17.88 8.97 10.00
CA VAL A 36 16.46 8.69 10.22
C VAL A 36 16.16 8.47 11.70
N LEU A 37 16.97 7.66 12.41
CA LEU A 37 16.78 7.45 13.85
C LEU A 37 17.03 8.73 14.65
N GLN A 38 17.97 9.56 14.23
CA GLN A 38 18.21 10.87 14.83
C GLN A 38 17.01 11.80 14.63
N ALA A 39 16.46 11.86 13.42
CA ALA A 39 15.26 12.65 13.11
C ALA A 39 14.05 12.18 13.92
N LEU A 40 13.81 10.87 14.01
CA LEU A 40 12.75 10.29 14.85
C LEU A 40 12.93 10.67 16.33
N LYS A 41 14.16 10.55 16.85
CA LYS A 41 14.48 10.94 18.23
C LYS A 41 14.28 12.44 18.46
N ALA A 42 14.71 13.30 17.52
CA ALA A 42 14.52 14.75 17.59
C ALA A 42 13.03 15.14 17.57
N ALA A 43 12.21 14.38 16.86
CA ALA A 43 10.75 14.50 16.86
C ALA A 43 10.08 13.90 18.12
N GLY A 44 10.84 13.38 19.08
CA GLY A 44 10.30 12.74 20.30
C GLY A 44 9.69 11.36 20.07
N ILE A 45 9.91 10.76 18.89
CA ILE A 45 9.35 9.46 18.52
C ILE A 45 10.27 8.33 19.02
N ARG A 46 9.71 7.41 19.80
CA ARG A 46 10.41 6.19 20.22
C ARG A 46 10.52 5.24 19.02
N THR A 47 11.73 4.78 18.73
CA THR A 47 12.00 3.82 17.65
C THR A 47 11.97 2.40 18.19
N GLY A 48 11.27 1.48 17.50
CA GLY A 48 11.25 0.05 17.81
C GLY A 48 12.20 -0.77 16.95
N GLU A 49 12.07 -2.10 16.99
CA GLU A 49 12.94 -2.99 16.20
C GLU A 49 12.80 -2.78 14.69
N ALA A 50 11.61 -2.45 14.20
CA ALA A 50 11.38 -2.30 12.77
C ALA A 50 12.16 -1.11 12.19
N GLU A 51 12.11 0.05 12.85
CA GLU A 51 12.85 1.24 12.47
C GLU A 51 14.37 1.00 12.57
N GLN A 52 14.80 0.26 13.60
CA GLN A 52 16.20 -0.12 13.77
C GLN A 52 16.66 -1.03 12.63
N ARG A 53 15.88 -2.04 12.24
CA ARG A 53 16.18 -2.93 11.10
C ARG A 53 16.20 -2.15 9.78
N LEU A 54 15.24 -1.25 9.56
CA LEU A 54 15.18 -0.37 8.39
C LEU A 54 16.44 0.48 8.24
N CYS A 55 16.98 0.98 9.35
CA CYS A 55 18.13 1.86 9.34
C CYS A 55 19.49 1.14 9.27
N ARG A 56 19.52 -0.17 9.51
CA ARG A 56 20.76 -0.97 9.49
C ARG A 56 21.12 -1.49 8.10
N GLN A 57 20.12 -1.75 7.27
CA GLN A 57 20.34 -2.32 5.94
C GLN A 57 19.21 -1.91 5.00
N ARG A 58 19.47 -2.00 3.69
CA ARG A 58 18.42 -1.85 2.68
C ARG A 58 17.48 -3.05 2.75
N VAL A 59 16.34 -2.88 3.42
CA VAL A 59 15.29 -3.91 3.55
C VAL A 59 14.14 -3.74 2.55
N TRP A 60 14.11 -2.64 1.78
CA TRP A 60 13.10 -2.36 0.77
C TRP A 60 13.72 -2.28 -0.63
N MET A 61 13.01 -2.88 -1.58
CA MET A 61 13.32 -2.87 -3.01
C MET A 61 12.05 -2.42 -3.75
N GLY A 62 12.20 -1.62 -4.79
CA GLY A 62 11.09 -1.31 -5.68
C GLY A 62 10.76 -2.55 -6.52
N ASN A 63 9.47 -2.77 -6.77
CA ASN A 63 9.05 -3.75 -7.77
C ASN A 63 9.24 -3.15 -9.18
N ASP A 64 9.68 -3.96 -10.14
CA ASP A 64 9.83 -3.53 -11.54
C ASP A 64 8.48 -3.27 -12.22
N THR A 65 7.45 -4.00 -11.82
CA THR A 65 6.08 -3.86 -12.34
C THR A 65 5.05 -3.79 -11.22
N LEU A 66 3.97 -3.05 -11.47
CA LEU A 66 2.81 -2.96 -10.57
C LEU A 66 1.87 -4.17 -10.71
N MET A 67 1.75 -4.69 -11.93
CA MET A 67 0.78 -5.72 -12.33
C MET A 67 1.49 -6.92 -12.96
N THR A 68 0.86 -8.09 -12.87
CA THR A 68 1.31 -9.29 -13.60
C THR A 68 1.22 -9.09 -15.12
N PRO A 69 1.95 -9.84 -15.95
CA PRO A 69 1.85 -9.71 -17.41
C PRO A 69 0.42 -9.87 -17.95
N ARG A 70 -0.37 -10.75 -17.31
CA ARG A 70 -1.78 -10.97 -17.65
C ARG A 70 -2.64 -9.75 -17.32
N GLU A 71 -2.54 -9.22 -16.11
CA GLU A 71 -3.22 -7.99 -15.69
C GLU A 71 -2.82 -6.81 -16.58
N GLN A 72 -1.55 -6.68 -16.94
CA GLN A 72 -1.09 -5.63 -17.85
C GLN A 72 -1.73 -5.75 -19.24
N HIS A 73 -1.82 -6.98 -19.79
CA HIS A 73 -2.47 -7.19 -21.08
C HIS A 73 -3.95 -6.80 -21.04
N PHE A 74 -4.66 -7.23 -20.00
CA PHE A 74 -6.06 -6.89 -19.77
C PHE A 74 -6.26 -5.38 -19.56
N PHE A 75 -5.43 -4.74 -18.75
CA PHE A 75 -5.50 -3.30 -18.50
C PHE A 75 -5.29 -2.48 -19.78
N ARG A 76 -4.36 -2.90 -20.65
CA ARG A 76 -4.17 -2.27 -21.97
C ARG A 76 -5.41 -2.43 -22.85
N ALA A 77 -6.09 -3.56 -22.80
CA ALA A 77 -7.34 -3.75 -23.52
C ALA A 77 -8.44 -2.82 -22.98
N LEU A 78 -8.59 -2.71 -21.65
CA LEU A 78 -9.53 -1.76 -21.04
C LEU A 78 -9.27 -0.31 -21.45
N LEU A 79 -8.01 0.13 -21.43
CA LEU A 79 -7.62 1.47 -21.85
C LEU A 79 -8.00 1.77 -23.31
N LYS A 80 -7.99 0.76 -24.18
CA LYS A 80 -8.37 0.91 -25.60
C LYS A 80 -9.88 1.04 -25.79
N HIS A 81 -10.67 0.42 -24.92
CA HIS A 81 -12.12 0.30 -25.08
C HIS A 81 -12.96 1.18 -24.15
N THR A 82 -12.32 1.89 -23.23
CA THR A 82 -12.97 2.81 -22.29
C THR A 82 -12.88 4.26 -22.80
N ASP A 83 -13.99 5.01 -22.78
CA ASP A 83 -13.94 6.44 -23.07
C ASP A 83 -13.27 7.22 -21.92
N ARG A 84 -12.04 7.65 -22.20
CA ARG A 84 -11.18 8.37 -21.25
C ARG A 84 -11.61 9.82 -21.01
N LYS A 85 -12.62 10.31 -21.74
CA LYS A 85 -13.23 11.63 -21.47
C LYS A 85 -14.22 11.60 -20.31
N HIS A 86 -14.72 10.41 -19.96
CA HIS A 86 -15.72 10.23 -18.90
C HIS A 86 -15.18 9.37 -17.75
N TRP A 87 -14.33 8.39 -18.06
CA TRP A 87 -13.92 7.37 -17.09
C TRP A 87 -12.42 7.37 -16.89
N LEU A 88 -12.01 7.31 -15.62
CA LEU A 88 -10.64 7.07 -15.22
C LEU A 88 -10.51 5.64 -14.68
N LEU A 89 -9.47 4.92 -15.14
CA LEU A 89 -9.16 3.57 -14.70
C LEU A 89 -8.01 3.60 -13.69
N CYS A 90 -8.25 3.09 -12.48
CA CYS A 90 -7.29 3.04 -11.39
C CYS A 90 -6.87 1.58 -11.15
N PRO A 91 -5.65 1.16 -11.53
CA PRO A 91 -5.20 -0.22 -11.34
C PRO A 91 -4.77 -0.50 -9.89
N GLN A 92 -4.90 -1.76 -9.46
CA GLN A 92 -4.40 -2.28 -8.17
C GLN A 92 -4.86 -1.47 -6.95
N VAL A 93 -6.15 -1.11 -6.92
CA VAL A 93 -6.73 -0.32 -5.82
C VAL A 93 -7.08 -1.23 -4.65
N ARG A 94 -6.63 -0.87 -3.45
CA ARG A 94 -6.94 -1.62 -2.23
C ARG A 94 -8.42 -1.52 -1.90
N VAL A 95 -9.04 -2.65 -1.56
CA VAL A 95 -10.48 -2.72 -1.21
C VAL A 95 -10.80 -1.80 -0.01
N ALA A 96 -9.91 -1.75 0.97
CA ALA A 96 -10.08 -0.89 2.15
C ALA A 96 -10.02 0.62 1.86
N ASP A 97 -9.63 1.03 0.65
CA ASP A 97 -9.61 2.44 0.23
C ASP A 97 -10.89 2.85 -0.51
N ILE A 98 -11.71 1.87 -0.92
CA ILE A 98 -12.98 2.09 -1.62
C ILE A 98 -14.21 1.68 -0.82
N ALA A 99 -14.04 0.80 0.17
CA ALA A 99 -15.12 0.32 1.04
C ALA A 99 -14.79 0.59 2.50
N SER A 100 -15.56 1.49 3.12
CA SER A 100 -15.46 1.82 4.54
C SER A 100 -16.49 1.07 5.37
N LEU A 101 -16.16 0.79 6.63
CA LEU A 101 -17.13 0.24 7.58
C LEU A 101 -18.20 1.27 7.92
N ALA A 102 -19.44 0.80 8.04
CA ALA A 102 -20.60 1.65 8.27
C ALA A 102 -20.48 2.46 9.59
N PRO A 103 -21.10 3.65 9.67
CA PRO A 103 -20.94 4.56 10.82
C PRO A 103 -21.32 3.99 12.19
N HIS A 104 -22.20 2.98 12.24
CA HIS A 104 -22.59 2.31 13.48
C HIS A 104 -21.47 1.40 14.05
N ILE A 105 -20.44 1.09 13.27
CA ILE A 105 -19.28 0.33 13.72
C ILE A 105 -18.24 1.30 14.28
N ARG A 106 -18.07 1.31 15.60
CA ARG A 106 -17.13 2.21 16.29
C ARG A 106 -15.71 2.07 15.71
N PRO A 107 -15.08 3.16 15.22
CA PRO A 107 -13.71 3.15 14.72
C PRO A 107 -12.71 2.61 15.74
N ARG A 108 -11.74 1.82 15.27
CA ARG A 108 -10.66 1.20 16.08
C ARG A 108 -11.13 0.26 17.20
N SER A 109 -12.42 -0.09 17.26
CA SER A 109 -12.92 -1.16 18.13
C SER A 109 -12.36 -2.53 17.71
N ARG A 110 -12.51 -3.55 18.57
CA ARG A 110 -12.16 -4.94 18.23
C ARG A 110 -12.87 -5.39 16.95
N THR A 111 -14.17 -5.15 16.85
CA THR A 111 -14.99 -5.49 15.68
C THR A 111 -14.49 -4.77 14.43
N TRP A 112 -14.18 -3.47 14.54
CA TRP A 112 -13.62 -2.70 13.43
C TRP A 112 -12.32 -3.33 12.91
N TRP A 113 -11.38 -3.67 13.80
CA TRP A 113 -10.13 -4.31 13.40
C TRP A 113 -10.32 -5.71 12.81
N GLN A 114 -11.27 -6.50 13.32
CA GLN A 114 -11.60 -7.81 12.76
C GLN A 114 -12.06 -7.69 11.30
N LEU A 115 -13.00 -6.78 11.03
CA LEU A 115 -13.53 -6.56 9.69
C LEU A 115 -12.51 -5.89 8.76
N PHE A 116 -11.81 -4.84 9.23
CA PHE A 116 -10.78 -4.16 8.45
C PHE A 116 -9.67 -5.10 8.00
N ARG A 117 -9.19 -5.98 8.89
CA ARG A 117 -8.14 -6.95 8.55
C ARG A 117 -8.55 -7.92 7.45
N MET A 118 -9.84 -8.23 7.30
CA MET A 118 -10.31 -9.10 6.22
C MET A 118 -9.93 -8.52 4.87
N VAL A 119 -10.20 -7.23 4.65
CA VAL A 119 -10.08 -6.58 3.33
C VAL A 119 -8.79 -5.78 3.15
N SER A 120 -8.05 -5.48 4.23
CA SER A 120 -6.88 -4.58 4.22
C SER A 120 -5.71 -5.02 3.32
N GLN A 121 -5.68 -6.27 2.87
CA GLN A 121 -4.64 -6.83 2.00
C GLN A 121 -5.18 -7.17 0.61
N TRP A 122 -6.48 -6.94 0.36
CA TRP A 122 -7.12 -7.26 -0.90
C TRP A 122 -7.06 -6.04 -1.81
N HIS A 123 -6.82 -6.30 -3.09
CA HIS A 123 -6.81 -5.29 -4.16
C HIS A 123 -7.80 -5.75 -5.22
N CYS A 124 -8.50 -4.79 -5.82
CA CYS A 124 -9.18 -4.97 -7.08
C CYS A 124 -8.20 -4.68 -8.21
N ASP A 125 -8.25 -5.49 -9.27
CA ASP A 125 -7.37 -5.29 -10.44
C ASP A 125 -7.52 -3.90 -11.03
N VAL A 126 -8.76 -3.42 -11.18
CA VAL A 126 -9.08 -2.06 -11.65
C VAL A 126 -10.31 -1.52 -10.93
N VAL A 127 -10.31 -0.23 -10.59
CA VAL A 127 -11.50 0.53 -10.20
C VAL A 127 -11.76 1.59 -11.25
N VAL A 128 -13.01 1.70 -11.69
CA VAL A 128 -13.45 2.76 -12.59
C VAL A 128 -14.04 3.90 -11.76
N VAL A 129 -13.62 5.12 -12.05
CA VAL A 129 -14.19 6.33 -11.46
C VAL A 129 -14.66 7.30 -12.54
N ASP A 130 -15.71 8.06 -12.25
CA ASP A 130 -16.13 9.19 -13.09
C ASP A 130 -15.07 10.29 -13.01
N ILE A 131 -14.55 10.75 -14.14
CA ILE A 131 -13.41 11.68 -14.18
C ILE A 131 -13.76 13.09 -13.67
N ARG A 132 -15.05 13.46 -13.63
CA ARG A 132 -15.51 14.79 -13.21
C ARG A 132 -15.75 14.84 -11.70
N THR A 133 -16.28 13.77 -11.14
CA THR A 133 -16.71 13.70 -9.74
C THR A 133 -15.81 12.85 -8.86
N PHE A 134 -14.94 12.03 -9.47
CA PHE A 134 -14.16 10.98 -8.79
C PHE A 134 -15.03 9.97 -8.04
N ALA A 135 -16.32 9.91 -8.34
CA ALA A 135 -17.21 8.90 -7.78
C ALA A 135 -16.82 7.51 -8.29
N ILE A 136 -16.83 6.53 -7.40
CA ILE A 136 -16.57 5.13 -7.73
C ILE A 136 -17.74 4.58 -8.54
N VAL A 137 -17.44 4.05 -9.73
CA VAL A 137 -18.46 3.57 -10.68
C VAL A 137 -18.57 2.05 -10.63
N ALA A 138 -17.43 1.35 -10.61
CA ALA A 138 -17.36 -0.10 -10.51
C ALA A 138 -15.95 -0.56 -10.10
N ALA A 139 -15.86 -1.75 -9.50
CA ALA A 139 -14.64 -2.52 -9.37
C ALA A 139 -14.61 -3.63 -10.44
N ILE A 140 -13.41 -3.98 -10.91
CA ILE A 140 -13.17 -4.98 -11.95
C ILE A 140 -12.12 -5.99 -11.45
N GLU A 141 -12.38 -7.28 -11.70
CA GLU A 141 -11.44 -8.38 -11.40
C GLU A 141 -11.34 -9.31 -12.62
N LEU A 142 -10.11 -9.65 -13.05
CA LEU A 142 -9.87 -10.67 -14.07
C LEU A 142 -9.57 -12.01 -13.40
N ASP A 143 -10.53 -12.94 -13.47
CA ASP A 143 -10.41 -14.21 -12.79
C ASP A 143 -9.42 -15.15 -13.47
N ASP A 144 -8.48 -15.68 -12.71
CA ASP A 144 -7.67 -16.80 -13.18
C ASP A 144 -8.45 -18.12 -13.13
N ALA A 145 -8.05 -19.08 -13.95
CA ALA A 145 -8.39 -20.50 -13.78
C ALA A 145 -7.69 -21.01 -12.51
N SER A 146 -8.12 -20.53 -11.35
CA SER A 146 -7.46 -20.83 -10.09
C SER A 146 -7.63 -22.32 -9.76
N HIS A 147 -6.55 -23.00 -9.38
CA HIS A 147 -6.65 -24.19 -8.53
C HIS A 147 -7.58 -23.87 -7.35
N LEU A 148 -8.59 -24.72 -7.12
CA LEU A 148 -9.72 -24.60 -6.16
C LEU A 148 -9.29 -24.56 -4.67
N LYS A 149 -8.30 -23.74 -4.31
CA LYS A 149 -7.84 -23.59 -2.94
C LYS A 149 -8.92 -22.87 -2.15
N LYS A 150 -9.38 -23.50 -1.05
CA LYS A 150 -10.44 -22.98 -0.17
C LYS A 150 -10.25 -21.52 0.25
N HIS A 151 -9.01 -21.06 0.45
CA HIS A 151 -8.73 -19.67 0.84
C HIS A 151 -9.06 -18.66 -0.28
N ARG A 152 -8.88 -19.01 -1.56
CA ARG A 152 -9.24 -18.15 -2.71
C ARG A 152 -10.75 -18.07 -2.84
N VAL A 153 -11.42 -19.22 -2.80
CA VAL A 153 -12.90 -19.28 -2.82
C VAL A 153 -13.48 -18.42 -1.68
N ARG A 154 -12.93 -18.52 -0.46
CA ARG A 154 -13.35 -17.67 0.65
C ARG A 154 -13.14 -16.19 0.38
N ARG A 155 -11.99 -15.79 -0.17
CA ARG A 155 -11.72 -14.37 -0.51
C ARG A 155 -12.78 -13.88 -1.49
N ASP A 156 -13.00 -14.62 -2.57
CA ASP A 156 -13.87 -14.21 -3.67
C ASP A 156 -15.32 -14.01 -3.21
N ILE A 157 -15.86 -14.97 -2.45
CA ILE A 157 -17.21 -14.88 -1.87
C ILE A 157 -17.32 -13.64 -0.96
N LEU A 158 -16.32 -13.40 -0.12
CA LEU A 158 -16.36 -12.29 0.83
C LEU A 158 -16.11 -10.93 0.16
N LEU A 159 -15.29 -10.88 -0.89
CA LEU A 159 -15.06 -9.67 -1.67
C LEU A 159 -16.35 -9.20 -2.33
N GLU A 160 -17.08 -10.13 -2.95
CA GLU A 160 -18.38 -9.86 -3.55
C GLU A 160 -19.37 -9.30 -2.52
N GLU A 161 -19.46 -9.93 -1.34
CA GLU A 161 -20.33 -9.43 -0.28
C GLU A 161 -19.93 -8.05 0.24
N VAL A 162 -18.62 -7.79 0.40
CA VAL A 162 -18.11 -6.47 0.81
C VAL A 162 -18.50 -5.39 -0.20
N LEU A 163 -18.25 -5.61 -1.49
CA LEU A 163 -18.54 -4.63 -2.53
C LEU A 163 -20.05 -4.43 -2.71
N ARG A 164 -20.84 -5.51 -2.59
CA ARG A 164 -22.30 -5.45 -2.59
C ARG A 164 -22.83 -4.58 -1.44
N GLN A 165 -22.33 -4.77 -0.21
CA GLN A 165 -22.70 -3.93 0.94
C GLN A 165 -22.25 -2.47 0.77
N ALA A 166 -21.11 -2.24 0.11
CA ALA A 166 -20.60 -0.90 -0.19
C ALA A 166 -21.35 -0.22 -1.35
N GLY A 167 -22.25 -0.92 -2.04
CA GLY A 167 -22.96 -0.39 -3.21
C GLY A 167 -22.05 -0.22 -4.45
N ILE A 168 -20.92 -0.92 -4.49
CA ILE A 168 -19.96 -0.87 -5.60
C ILE A 168 -20.19 -2.09 -6.50
N PRO A 169 -20.61 -1.90 -7.77
CA PRO A 169 -20.72 -3.01 -8.71
C PRO A 169 -19.38 -3.70 -8.94
N LEU A 170 -19.37 -5.03 -8.86
CA LEU A 170 -18.21 -5.86 -9.21
C LEU A 170 -18.44 -6.49 -10.59
N LEU A 171 -17.57 -6.17 -11.55
CA LEU A 171 -17.55 -6.77 -12.88
C LEU A 171 -16.37 -7.74 -12.96
N ARG A 172 -16.66 -9.04 -13.11
CA ARG A 172 -15.63 -10.06 -13.18
C ARG A 172 -15.99 -11.15 -14.17
N ASP A 173 -14.97 -11.67 -14.84
CA ASP A 173 -15.06 -12.86 -15.68
C ASP A 173 -13.66 -13.46 -15.81
N ARG A 174 -13.59 -14.72 -16.23
CA ARG A 174 -12.32 -15.40 -16.56
C ARG A 174 -11.84 -15.04 -17.96
N ASP A 175 -12.78 -14.81 -18.87
CA ASP A 175 -12.54 -14.42 -20.24
C ASP A 175 -12.37 -12.90 -20.30
N ALA A 176 -11.13 -12.48 -20.61
CA ALA A 176 -10.76 -11.07 -20.68
C ALA A 176 -11.53 -10.30 -21.77
N GLU A 177 -11.80 -10.91 -22.93
CA GLU A 177 -12.50 -10.25 -24.02
C GLU A 177 -13.99 -10.06 -23.69
N LYS A 178 -14.60 -11.10 -23.12
CA LYS A 178 -15.97 -11.04 -22.62
C LYS A 178 -16.11 -9.98 -21.53
N LEU A 179 -15.16 -9.93 -20.58
CA LEU A 179 -15.16 -8.94 -19.51
C LEU A 179 -15.03 -7.51 -20.05
N VAL A 180 -14.12 -7.26 -21.00
CA VAL A 180 -13.97 -5.95 -21.65
C VAL A 180 -15.28 -5.52 -22.30
N ARG A 181 -15.98 -6.42 -22.99
CA ARG A 181 -17.29 -6.13 -23.61
C ARG A 181 -18.34 -5.77 -22.56
N GLN A 182 -18.45 -6.56 -21.48
CA GLN A 182 -19.38 -6.29 -20.38
C GLN A 182 -19.13 -4.92 -19.73
N ILE A 183 -17.85 -4.59 -19.48
CA ILE A 183 -17.45 -3.29 -18.91
C ILE A 183 -17.85 -2.16 -19.84
N ARG A 184 -17.56 -2.28 -21.14
CA ARG A 184 -17.92 -1.26 -22.13
C ARG A 184 -19.44 -1.02 -22.15
N GLU A 185 -20.24 -2.08 -22.21
CA GLU A 185 -21.70 -1.99 -22.20
C GLU A 185 -22.24 -1.37 -20.90
N PHE A 186 -21.63 -1.72 -19.77
CA PHE A 186 -21.97 -1.15 -18.47
C PHE A 186 -21.70 0.36 -18.42
N LEU A 187 -20.53 0.80 -18.89
CA LEU A 187 -20.13 2.21 -18.86
C LEU A 187 -20.95 3.08 -19.82
N ILE A 188 -21.31 2.58 -21.01
CA ILE A 188 -22.20 3.29 -21.96
C ILE A 188 -23.56 3.58 -21.33
N ARG A 189 -24.13 2.62 -20.57
CA ARG A 189 -25.40 2.82 -19.87
C ARG A 189 -25.27 3.89 -18.79
N ARG A 190 -24.20 3.86 -17.99
CA ARG A 190 -23.94 4.86 -16.94
C ARG A 190 -23.72 6.27 -17.48
N GLU A 191 -23.08 6.39 -18.65
CA GLU A 191 -22.91 7.68 -19.33
C GLU A 191 -24.26 8.29 -19.73
N THR A 192 -25.15 7.46 -20.30
CA THR A 192 -26.50 7.91 -20.69
C THR A 192 -27.34 8.36 -19.49
N GLU A 193 -27.27 7.63 -18.37
CA GLU A 193 -27.98 7.97 -17.13
C GLU A 193 -27.50 9.31 -16.53
N THR A 194 -26.19 9.58 -16.59
CA THR A 194 -25.61 10.84 -16.08
C THR A 194 -25.88 12.04 -16.99
N ILE A 195 -26.04 11.84 -18.30
CA ILE A 195 -26.43 12.92 -19.23
C ILE A 195 -27.91 13.30 -19.05
N THR A 196 -28.76 12.31 -18.77
CA THR A 196 -30.22 12.52 -18.64
C THR A 196 -30.62 13.11 -17.29
N THR A 197 -29.72 13.07 -16.30
CA THR A 197 -29.93 13.64 -14.96
C THR A 197 -28.89 14.74 -14.70
N PRO A 198 -29.17 16.02 -15.01
CA PRO A 198 -28.22 17.09 -14.77
C PRO A 198 -27.92 17.24 -13.27
N LEU A 199 -26.68 17.63 -12.96
CA LEU A 199 -26.06 17.86 -11.64
C LEU A 199 -26.76 18.92 -10.78
N THR A 200 -28.06 18.78 -10.52
CA THR A 200 -28.84 19.74 -9.74
C THR A 200 -28.99 19.33 -8.27
N VAL A 201 -28.57 18.11 -7.89
CA VAL A 201 -28.76 17.62 -6.52
C VAL A 201 -27.60 16.72 -6.13
N VAL A 202 -26.49 17.28 -5.63
CA VAL A 202 -25.69 16.79 -4.47
C VAL A 202 -24.64 17.87 -4.15
N ARG A 203 -25.05 19.04 -3.67
CA ARG A 203 -24.19 19.86 -2.80
C ARG A 203 -24.55 19.51 -1.36
N GLY A 204 -24.01 18.38 -0.89
CA GLY A 204 -24.17 17.91 0.47
C GLY A 204 -22.82 17.52 1.03
N GLU A 205 -22.23 18.43 1.80
CA GLU A 205 -21.21 18.20 2.83
C GLU A 205 -19.99 17.32 2.47
N TYR A 206 -18.98 17.94 1.85
CA TYR A 206 -17.61 17.48 2.06
C TYR A 206 -17.12 18.00 3.42
N LYS A 207 -17.10 17.15 4.44
CA LYS A 207 -16.27 17.36 5.64
C LYS A 207 -14.89 16.76 5.37
N GLY A 208 -13.87 17.63 5.43
CA GLY A 208 -12.46 17.27 5.27
C GLY A 208 -11.88 16.52 6.46
#